data_AF-A0A3M5M5W7-F1
#
_entry.id   AF-A0A3M5M5W7-F1
#
_cell.length_a   1.000
_cell.length_b   1.000
_cell.length_c   1.000
_cell.angle_alpha   90.00
_cell.angle_beta   90.00
_cell.angle_gamma   90.00
#
_symmetry.space_group_name_H-M   'P 1'
#
loop_
_entity.id
_entity.type
_entity.pdbx_description
1 polymer ?
#
loop_
_entity_poly.entity_id
_entity_poly.type
_entity_poly.pdbx_seq_one_letter_code
_entity_poly.pdbx_strand_id
1 'polypeptide(L)'
;MAEKHKLVPGEVDPDHFTALLRLTGIRSEAIVAALRGHLIEGRKQIELCREFSITPSLLSRKVSDFNKVSNLAEDVSTFYR
;
A
#
# COMPACT_ATOMS: atom_id res chain seq x y z
N MET A 1 -17.70 -7.54 13.76
CA MET A 1 -16.35 -7.14 13.33
C MET A 1 -16.52 -6.51 11.96
N ALA A 2 -16.14 -5.25 11.76
CA ALA A 2 -16.27 -4.59 10.47
C ALA A 2 -15.47 -5.37 9.41
N GLU A 3 -16.02 -5.50 8.21
CA GLU A 3 -15.34 -6.13 7.08
C GLU A 3 -14.09 -5.33 6.76
N LYS A 4 -12.91 -5.96 6.78
CA LYS A 4 -11.65 -5.28 6.53
C LYS A 4 -11.52 -5.01 5.04
N HIS A 5 -11.62 -3.75 4.63
CA HIS A 5 -11.42 -3.36 3.25
C HIS A 5 -9.95 -3.52 2.87
N LYS A 6 -9.72 -4.19 1.74
CA LYS A 6 -8.40 -4.24 1.11
C LYS A 6 -8.32 -3.14 0.08
N LEU A 7 -7.17 -2.47 0.05
CA LEU A 7 -6.80 -1.56 -1.02
C LEU A 7 -6.87 -2.31 -2.35
N VAL A 8 -7.58 -1.73 -3.31
CA VAL A 8 -7.72 -2.27 -4.65
C VAL A 8 -6.57 -1.74 -5.52
N PRO A 9 -5.78 -2.61 -6.16
CA PRO A 9 -4.71 -2.18 -7.05
C PRO A 9 -5.23 -1.33 -8.20
N GLY A 10 -4.64 -0.15 -8.42
CA GLY A 10 -5.03 0.79 -9.48
C GLY A 10 -6.13 1.78 -9.09
N GLU A 11 -6.63 1.69 -7.86
CA GLU A 11 -7.72 2.56 -7.37
C GLU A 11 -7.30 3.38 -6.14
N VAL A 12 -6.07 3.22 -5.65
CA VAL A 12 -5.59 3.99 -4.50
C VAL A 12 -5.24 5.41 -4.91
N ASP A 13 -5.88 6.37 -4.26
CA ASP A 13 -5.60 7.79 -4.44
C ASP A 13 -4.14 8.14 -4.03
N PRO A 14 -3.41 8.99 -4.79
CA PRO A 14 -2.03 9.35 -4.49
C PRO A 14 -1.81 10.04 -3.13
N ASP A 15 -2.75 10.86 -2.66
CA ASP A 15 -2.65 11.53 -1.37
C ASP A 15 -2.91 10.53 -0.23
N HIS A 16 -3.89 9.65 -0.42
CA HIS A 16 -4.12 8.53 0.50
C HIS A 16 -2.88 7.63 0.60
N PHE A 17 -2.29 7.24 -0.53
CA PHE A 17 -1.04 6.48 -0.58
C PHE A 17 0.08 7.19 0.19
N THR A 18 0.26 8.50 -0.03
CA THR A 18 1.30 9.29 0.64
C THR A 18 1.10 9.34 2.16
N ALA A 19 -0.14 9.45 2.63
CA ALA A 19 -0.47 9.38 4.05
C ALA A 19 -0.13 7.99 4.64
N LEU A 20 -0.54 6.90 3.98
CA LEU A 20 -0.21 5.54 4.41
C LEU A 20 1.31 5.29 4.41
N LEU A 21 2.03 5.82 3.43
CA LEU A 21 3.48 5.69 3.36
C LEU A 21 4.17 6.35 4.56
N ARG A 22 3.73 7.55 4.95
CA ARG A 22 4.23 8.26 6.15
C ARG A 22 3.99 7.45 7.42
N LEU A 23 2.83 6.80 7.54
CA LEU A 23 2.45 5.99 8.70
C LEU A 23 3.18 4.64 8.78
N THR A 24 3.49 4.02 7.64
CA THR A 24 4.20 2.73 7.58
C THR A 24 5.72 2.86 7.77
N GLY A 25 6.29 4.06 7.59
CA GLY A 25 7.72 4.31 7.74
C GLY A 25 8.60 3.63 6.69
N ILE A 26 8.03 3.16 5.56
CA ILE A 26 8.78 2.53 4.48
C ILE A 26 9.55 3.60 3.71
N ARG A 27 10.87 3.44 3.59
CA ARG A 27 11.76 4.45 2.96
C ARG A 27 12.57 3.95 1.76
N SER A 28 12.59 2.64 1.50
CA SER A 28 13.32 2.10 0.35
C SER A 28 12.67 2.57 -0.95
N GLU A 29 13.41 3.32 -1.77
CA GLU A 29 12.91 3.89 -3.04
C GLU A 29 12.35 2.80 -3.96
N ALA A 30 13.05 1.67 -4.10
CA ALA A 30 12.59 0.53 -4.89
C ALA A 30 11.24 -0.01 -4.39
N ILE A 31 11.07 -0.16 -3.07
CA ILE A 31 9.81 -0.63 -2.48
C ILE A 31 8.70 0.41 -2.68
N VAL A 32 8.99 1.69 -2.50
CA VAL A 32 8.02 2.78 -2.69
C VAL A 32 7.55 2.82 -4.15
N ALA A 33 8.48 2.74 -5.11
CA ALA A 33 8.17 2.71 -6.53
C ALA A 33 7.31 1.48 -6.88
N ALA A 34 7.66 0.29 -6.36
CA ALA A 34 6.87 -0.92 -6.57
C ALA A 34 5.45 -0.81 -5.97
N LEU A 35 5.31 -0.25 -4.76
CA LEU A 35 4.01 -0.05 -4.13
C LEU A 35 3.15 0.96 -4.90
N ARG A 36 3.74 2.06 -5.38
CA ARG A 36 3.06 3.04 -6.23
C ARG A 36 2.59 2.40 -7.53
N GLY A 37 3.48 1.68 -8.22
CA GLY A 37 3.14 0.96 -9.45
C GLY A 37 1.99 -0.03 -9.24
N HIS A 38 1.94 -0.69 -8.09
CA HIS A 38 0.88 -1.65 -7.82
C HIS A 38 -0.44 -0.98 -7.41
N LEU A 39 -0.40 -0.10 -6.42
CA LEU A 39 -1.60 0.43 -5.76
C LEU A 39 -2.22 1.62 -6.51
N ILE A 40 -1.42 2.46 -7.15
CA ILE A 40 -1.89 3.63 -7.90
C ILE A 40 -2.02 3.30 -9.39
N GLU A 41 -1.01 2.64 -9.98
CA GLU A 41 -0.98 2.40 -11.43
C GLU A 41 -1.60 1.04 -11.85
N GLY A 42 -1.97 0.18 -10.88
CA GLY A 42 -2.61 -1.11 -11.15
C GLY A 42 -1.69 -2.17 -11.77
N ARG A 43 -0.37 -1.94 -11.78
CA ARG A 43 0.61 -2.86 -12.38
C ARG A 43 0.69 -4.16 -11.56
N LYS A 44 1.02 -5.26 -12.26
CA LYS A 44 1.10 -6.58 -11.60
C LYS A 44 2.33 -6.65 -10.71
N GLN A 45 2.18 -7.19 -9.50
CA GLN A 45 3.28 -7.34 -8.54
C GLN A 45 4.48 -8.10 -9.12
N ILE A 46 4.25 -9.12 -9.94
CA ILE A 46 5.33 -9.91 -10.56
C ILE A 46 6.20 -9.09 -11.52
N GLU A 47 5.62 -8.12 -12.23
CA GLU A 47 6.37 -7.23 -13.15
C GLU A 47 7.23 -6.27 -12.34
N LEU A 48 6.66 -5.65 -11.31
CA LEU A 48 7.33 -4.72 -10.41
C LEU A 48 8.46 -5.41 -9.61
N CYS A 49 8.23 -6.64 -9.16
CA CYS A 49 9.26 -7.42 -8.46
C CYS A 49 10.49 -7.67 -9.36
N ARG A 50 10.27 -7.94 -10.65
CA ARG A 50 11.36 -8.12 -11.62
C ARG A 50 12.07 -6.80 -11.91
N GLU A 51 11.31 -5.73 -12.15
CA GLU A 51 11.83 -4.40 -12.47
C GLU A 51 12.70 -3.84 -11.34
N PHE A 52 12.22 -3.92 -10.10
CA PHE A 52 12.89 -3.33 -8.94
C PHE A 52 13.78 -4.33 -8.18
N SER A 53 13.96 -5.55 -8.71
CA SER A 53 14.72 -6.63 -8.06
C SER A 53 14.26 -6.93 -6.61
N ILE A 54 12.94 -6.94 -6.41
CA ILE A 54 12.28 -7.19 -5.12
C ILE A 54 11.71 -8.61 -5.11
N THR A 55 11.77 -9.30 -3.98
CA THR A 55 11.12 -10.60 -3.86
C THR A 55 9.60 -10.46 -3.78
N PRO A 56 8.81 -11.35 -4.41
CA PRO A 56 7.34 -11.29 -4.33
C PRO A 56 6.78 -11.28 -2.90
N SER A 57 7.42 -12.03 -2.01
CA SER A 57 7.07 -12.09 -0.59
C SER A 57 7.28 -10.75 0.13
N LEU A 58 8.34 -10.00 -0.23
CA LEU A 58 8.60 -8.68 0.32
C LEU A 58 7.51 -7.69 -0.13
N LEU A 59 7.22 -7.61 -1.44
CA LEU A 59 6.17 -6.70 -1.93
C LEU A 59 4.79 -7.05 -1.34
N SER A 60 4.46 -8.34 -1.29
CA SER A 60 3.20 -8.81 -0.68
C SER A 60 3.08 -8.41 0.79
N ARG A 61 4.17 -8.53 1.56
CA ARG A 61 4.20 -8.08 2.96
C ARG A 61 3.97 -6.57 3.07
N LYS A 62 4.59 -5.78 2.19
CA LYS A 62 4.42 -4.32 2.18
C LYS A 62 3.02 -3.88 1.77
N VAL A 63 2.37 -4.58 0.85
CA VAL A 63 0.94 -4.38 0.55
C VAL A 63 0.08 -4.75 1.77
N SER A 64 0.42 -5.81 2.50
CA SER A 64 -0.28 -6.15 3.75
C SER A 64 -0.11 -5.08 4.83
N ASP A 65 1.07 -4.49 4.96
CA ASP A 65 1.32 -3.39 5.90
C ASP A 65 0.46 -2.16 5.54
N PHE A 66 0.37 -1.80 4.25
CA PHE A 66 -0.53 -0.75 3.77
C PHE A 66 -2.00 -1.02 4.10
N ASN A 67 -2.47 -2.24 3.87
CA ASN A 67 -3.83 -2.63 4.22
C ASN A 67 -4.11 -2.50 5.72
N LYS A 68 -3.17 -2.91 6.59
CA LYS A 68 -3.33 -2.78 8.05
C LYS A 68 -3.46 -1.32 8.46
N VAL A 69 -2.61 -0.45 7.94
CA VAL A 69 -2.64 0.98 8.25
C VAL A 69 -3.89 1.65 7.68
N SER A 70 -4.34 1.26 6.48
CA SER A 70 -5.59 1.75 5.89
C SER A 70 -6.80 1.40 6.75
N ASN A 71 -6.90 0.16 7.21
CA ASN A 71 -7.99 -0.26 8.10
C ASN A 71 -7.93 0.51 9.44
N LEU A 72 -6.73 0.69 10.01
CA LEU A 72 -6.57 1.49 11.23
C LEU A 72 -7.00 2.96 11.00
N ALA A 73 -6.63 3.54 9.85
CA ALA A 73 -7.01 4.89 9.48
C ALA A 73 -8.53 5.04 9.33
N GLU A 74 -9.19 4.05 8.73
CA GLU A 74 -10.65 3.98 8.64
C GLU A 74 -11.29 3.91 10.03
N ASP A 75 -10.80 3.03 10.91
CA ASP A 75 -11.29 2.89 12.28
C ASP A 75 -11.19 4.21 13.06
N VAL A 76 -10.03 4.90 13.00
CA VAL A 76 -9.81 6.15 13.74
C VAL A 76 -10.49 7.36 13.10
N SER A 77 -10.82 7.32 11.79
CA SER A 77 -11.50 8.42 11.10
C SER A 77 -12.83 8.81 11.76
N THR A 78 -13.47 7.86 12.43
CA THR A 78 -14.71 8.06 13.18
C THR A 78 -14.61 9.13 14.28
N PHE A 79 -13.40 9.38 14.81
CA PHE A 79 -13.16 10.37 15.85
C PHE A 79 -12.88 11.79 15.32
N TYR A 80 -12.70 11.96 14.01
CA TYR A 80 -12.37 13.26 13.39
C TYR A 80 -13.52 13.78 12.51
N ARG A 81 -14.76 13.38 12.83
CA ARG A 81 -15.98 13.85 12.17
C ARG A 81 -16.42 15.21 12.65
#